data_AF-A0A0H4KEF7-F1
#
_entry.id   AF-A0A0H4KEF7-F1
#
_cell.length_a   1.000
_cell.length_b   1.000
_cell.length_c   1.000
_cell.angle_alpha   90.00
_cell.angle_beta   90.00
_cell.angle_gamma   90.00
#
_symmetry.space_group_name_H-M   'P 1'
#
loop_
_entity.id
_entity.type
_entity.pdbx_description
1 polymer ?
#
loop_
_entity_poly.entity_id
_entity_poly.type
_entity_poly.pdbx_seq_one_letter_code
_entity_poly.pdbx_strand_id
1 'polypeptide(L)'
;MHKFKLPIGDWSDDGHGKCDYYTVISNKSVEEVRDIHFQIKEKTGFDIHKICNKYEEDTVDLEELEELEELGFRISEENINREEGIVSIYSSDLADLWMFLLMKIDNDLVLKLEEPIPMLSFFGFDEKKRHIDFVGYGCFQ
;
A
#
# COMPACT_ATOMS: atom_id res chain seq x y z
N MET A 1 -3.06 6.59 -21.47
CA MET A 1 -2.47 5.90 -20.31
C MET A 1 -2.45 6.90 -19.17
N HIS A 2 -3.11 6.57 -18.08
CA HIS A 2 -3.26 7.44 -16.92
C HIS A 2 -2.20 7.11 -15.88
N LYS A 3 -1.87 8.08 -15.03
CA LYS A 3 -1.01 7.90 -13.87
C LYS A 3 -1.66 8.57 -12.66
N PHE A 4 -1.59 7.90 -11.52
CA PHE A 4 -2.04 8.48 -10.25
C PHE A 4 -1.17 7.98 -9.10
N LYS A 5 -1.25 8.68 -7.96
CA LYS A 5 -0.60 8.27 -6.72
C LYS A 5 -1.53 7.36 -5.93
N LEU A 6 -0.98 6.26 -5.40
CA LEU A 6 -1.63 5.36 -4.47
C LEU A 6 -0.92 5.51 -3.10
N PRO A 7 -1.45 6.35 -2.20
CA PRO A 7 -0.85 6.55 -0.88
C PRO A 7 -1.16 5.38 0.03
N ILE A 8 -0.16 4.88 0.77
CA ILE A 8 -0.31 3.89 1.83
C ILE A 8 0.22 4.50 3.13
N GLY A 9 -0.60 4.57 4.17
CA GLY A 9 -0.23 5.12 5.47
C GLY A 9 -1.22 6.15 6.01
N ASP A 10 -0.70 7.13 6.73
CA ASP A 10 -1.45 8.15 7.50
C ASP A 10 -2.32 9.03 6.59
N TRP A 11 -3.59 8.66 6.41
CA TRP A 11 -4.56 9.38 5.58
C TRP A 11 -5.06 10.68 6.22
N SER A 12 -5.00 10.77 7.56
CA SER A 12 -5.51 11.89 8.35
C SER A 12 -4.49 13.01 8.53
N ASP A 13 -3.22 12.74 8.25
CA ASP A 13 -2.09 13.68 8.39
C ASP A 13 -1.98 14.23 9.83
N ASP A 14 -2.48 13.47 10.81
CA ASP A 14 -2.57 13.86 12.22
C ASP A 14 -1.49 13.22 13.10
N GLY A 15 -0.78 12.22 12.57
CA GLY A 15 0.26 11.50 13.29
C GLY A 15 1.65 12.01 12.96
N HIS A 16 2.11 11.82 11.73
CA HIS A 16 3.50 12.11 11.35
C HIS A 16 3.74 12.29 9.84
N GLY A 17 2.69 12.35 9.01
CA GLY A 17 2.80 12.50 7.55
C GLY A 17 3.53 11.32 6.87
N LYS A 18 3.55 10.15 7.52
CA LYS A 18 4.21 8.95 7.00
C LYS A 18 3.27 8.25 6.02
N CYS A 19 3.38 8.64 4.76
CA CYS A 19 2.76 7.95 3.64
C CYS A 19 3.85 7.50 2.65
N ASP A 20 3.75 6.24 2.22
CA ASP A 20 4.45 5.80 1.02
C ASP A 20 3.57 6.09 -0.20
N TYR A 21 4.15 6.78 -1.19
CA TYR A 21 3.43 7.20 -2.39
C TYR A 21 3.86 6.38 -3.60
N TYR A 22 3.09 5.35 -3.90
CA TYR A 22 3.27 4.54 -5.10
C TYR A 22 2.73 5.27 -6.32
N THR A 23 3.43 5.16 -7.45
CA THR A 23 2.92 5.67 -8.73
C THR A 23 2.34 4.53 -9.53
N VAL A 24 1.04 4.59 -9.82
CA VAL A 24 0.30 3.56 -10.55
C VAL A 24 0.06 4.01 -11.98
N ILE A 25 0.36 3.14 -12.94
CA ILE A 25 0.02 3.25 -14.35
C ILE A 25 -1.30 2.52 -14.57
N SER A 26 -2.27 3.17 -15.23
CA SER A 26 -3.59 2.59 -15.50
C SER A 26 -4.07 2.81 -16.94
N ASN A 27 -4.88 1.88 -17.43
CA ASN A 27 -5.66 2.03 -18.65
C ASN A 27 -6.96 2.83 -18.46
N LYS A 28 -7.43 3.05 -17.23
CA LYS A 28 -8.61 3.86 -16.88
C LYS A 28 -8.22 5.13 -16.12
N SER A 29 -9.10 6.12 -16.10
CA SER A 29 -8.91 7.36 -15.33
C SER A 29 -8.94 7.11 -13.82
N VAL A 30 -8.41 8.04 -13.02
CA VAL A 30 -8.44 7.89 -11.55
C VAL A 30 -9.87 7.98 -11.02
N GLU A 31 -10.75 8.72 -11.70
CA GLU A 31 -12.17 8.80 -11.40
C GLU A 31 -12.86 7.44 -11.57
N GLU A 32 -12.63 6.75 -12.68
CA GLU A 32 -13.15 5.39 -12.89
C GLU A 32 -12.61 4.39 -11.84
N VAL A 33 -11.32 4.50 -11.49
CA VAL A 33 -10.71 3.64 -10.46
C VAL A 33 -11.32 3.90 -9.07
N ARG A 34 -11.68 5.16 -8.75
CA ARG A 34 -12.40 5.48 -7.50
C ARG A 34 -13.79 4.88 -7.47
N ASP A 35 -14.53 4.92 -8.58
CA ASP A 35 -15.85 4.29 -8.67
C ASP A 35 -15.77 2.76 -8.45
N ILE A 36 -14.68 2.13 -8.90
CA ILE A 36 -14.39 0.72 -8.64
C ILE A 36 -14.07 0.48 -7.16
N HIS A 37 -13.25 1.36 -6.53
CA HIS A 37 -12.89 1.24 -5.11
C HIS A 37 -14.12 1.17 -4.20
N PHE A 38 -15.13 2.00 -4.43
CA PHE A 38 -16.35 2.00 -3.61
C PHE A 38 -17.15 0.69 -3.68
N GLN A 39 -16.87 -0.18 -4.65
CA GLN A 39 -17.53 -1.47 -4.82
C GLN A 39 -16.77 -2.64 -4.17
N ILE A 40 -15.54 -2.42 -3.67
CA ILE A 40 -14.67 -3.50 -3.13
C ILE A 40 -15.40 -4.28 -2.05
N LYS A 41 -15.89 -3.59 -1.02
CA LYS A 41 -16.53 -4.23 0.14
C LYS A 41 -17.81 -4.96 -0.25
N GLU A 42 -18.63 -4.38 -1.12
CA GLU A 42 -19.89 -4.99 -1.56
C GLU A 42 -19.65 -6.27 -2.38
N LYS A 43 -18.64 -6.26 -3.26
CA LYS A 43 -18.42 -7.36 -4.22
C LYS A 43 -17.47 -8.45 -3.74
N THR A 44 -16.55 -8.13 -2.84
CA THR A 44 -15.59 -9.11 -2.29
C THR A 44 -15.96 -9.56 -0.87
N GLY A 45 -16.79 -8.81 -0.16
CA GLY A 45 -17.03 -9.02 1.27
C GLY A 45 -15.90 -8.50 2.16
N PHE A 46 -14.74 -8.15 1.58
CA PHE A 46 -13.55 -7.72 2.31
C PHE A 46 -13.49 -6.20 2.46
N ASP A 47 -13.14 -5.75 3.66
CA ASP A 47 -13.02 -4.33 4.00
C ASP A 47 -11.54 -3.96 4.14
N ILE A 48 -10.94 -3.43 3.06
CA ILE A 48 -9.51 -3.09 3.02
C ILE A 48 -9.10 -2.11 4.12
N HIS A 49 -10.02 -1.27 4.61
CA HIS A 49 -9.74 -0.29 5.67
C HIS A 49 -9.65 -0.89 7.08
N LYS A 50 -9.85 -2.20 7.23
CA LYS A 50 -9.62 -2.90 8.50
C LYS A 50 -8.17 -3.31 8.71
N ILE A 51 -7.42 -3.52 7.63
CA ILE A 51 -6.03 -3.96 7.69
C ILE A 51 -5.15 -2.81 8.14
N CYS A 52 -4.31 -3.05 9.14
CA CYS A 52 -3.33 -2.08 9.67
C CYS A 52 -3.97 -0.71 9.95
N ASN A 53 -5.14 -0.70 10.60
CA ASN A 53 -5.94 0.49 10.80
C ASN A 53 -5.66 1.22 12.12
N LYS A 54 -4.80 0.65 12.97
CA LYS A 54 -4.32 1.28 14.21
C LYS A 54 -2.94 1.89 14.01
N TYR A 55 -2.64 2.88 14.86
CA TYR A 55 -1.33 3.51 14.90
C TYR A 55 -0.22 2.48 15.16
N GLU A 56 0.83 2.51 14.35
CA GLU A 56 1.97 1.57 14.39
C GLU A 56 1.58 0.08 14.24
N GLU A 57 0.40 -0.21 13.68
CA GLU A 57 0.01 -1.58 13.33
C GLU A 57 0.60 -1.97 11.98
N ASP A 58 1.58 -2.87 12.01
CA ASP A 58 2.27 -3.42 10.84
C ASP A 58 2.13 -4.95 10.75
N THR A 59 1.15 -5.52 11.47
CA THR A 59 0.85 -6.94 11.46
C THR A 59 -0.65 -7.21 11.40
N VAL A 60 -1.02 -8.34 10.81
CA VAL A 60 -2.37 -8.92 10.86
C VAL A 60 -2.35 -10.33 11.42
N ASP A 61 -3.49 -10.81 11.90
CA ASP A 61 -3.64 -12.20 12.35
C ASP A 61 -3.79 -13.15 11.14
N LEU A 62 -3.44 -14.43 11.33
CA LEU A 62 -3.58 -15.45 10.28
C LEU A 62 -5.00 -15.59 9.72
N GLU A 63 -6.04 -15.34 10.53
CA GLU A 63 -7.44 -15.40 10.07
C GLU A 63 -7.72 -14.35 8.98
N GLU A 64 -7.18 -13.13 9.11
CA GLU A 64 -7.32 -12.07 8.11
C GLU A 64 -6.55 -12.43 6.82
N LEU A 65 -5.42 -13.13 6.94
CA LEU A 65 -4.70 -13.67 5.79
C LEU A 65 -5.51 -14.74 5.06
N GLU A 66 -6.19 -15.65 5.78
CA GLU A 66 -7.00 -16.71 5.18
C GLU A 66 -8.12 -16.13 4.29
N GLU A 67 -8.82 -15.07 4.73
CA GLU A 67 -9.82 -14.37 3.92
C GLU A 67 -9.24 -13.83 2.60
N LEU A 68 -8.02 -13.27 2.66
CA LEU A 68 -7.31 -12.76 1.49
C LEU A 68 -6.87 -13.88 0.54
N GLU A 69 -6.43 -15.01 1.08
CA GLU A 69 -6.04 -16.18 0.30
C GLU A 69 -7.23 -16.81 -0.43
N GLU A 70 -8.42 -16.82 0.18
CA GLU A 70 -9.66 -17.27 -0.46
C GLU A 70 -10.04 -16.40 -1.66
N LEU A 71 -9.77 -15.09 -1.59
CA LEU A 71 -9.95 -14.18 -2.72
C LEU A 71 -8.91 -14.41 -3.83
N GLY A 72 -7.80 -15.08 -3.50
CA GLY A 72 -6.69 -15.39 -4.40
C GLY A 72 -5.50 -14.44 -4.29
N PHE A 73 -5.45 -13.60 -3.25
CA PHE A 73 -4.27 -12.79 -2.92
C PHE A 73 -3.26 -13.64 -2.15
N ARG A 74 -1.96 -13.35 -2.29
CA ARG A 74 -0.90 -14.08 -1.60
C ARG A 74 0.13 -13.10 -1.08
N ILE A 75 0.52 -13.29 0.18
CA ILE A 75 1.62 -12.57 0.82
C ILE A 75 2.87 -13.47 0.78
N SER A 76 4.06 -12.86 0.80
CA SER A 76 5.32 -13.59 0.86
C SER A 76 5.37 -14.47 2.12
N GLU A 77 5.72 -15.75 1.98
CA GLU A 77 5.85 -16.68 3.13
C GLU A 77 6.90 -16.21 4.14
N GLU A 78 7.85 -15.37 3.73
CA GLU A 78 8.85 -14.79 4.65
C GLU A 78 8.24 -13.82 5.66
N ASN A 79 7.06 -13.27 5.37
CA ASN A 79 6.34 -12.35 6.24
C ASN A 79 5.40 -13.09 7.22
N ILE A 80 5.25 -14.41 7.09
CA ILE A 80 4.28 -15.20 7.87
C ILE A 80 4.99 -15.87 9.04
N ASN A 81 4.70 -15.43 10.27
CA ASN A 81 5.10 -16.12 11.49
C ASN A 81 3.97 -17.02 12.01
N ARG A 82 3.98 -18.28 11.58
CA ARG A 82 2.94 -19.27 11.97
C ARG A 82 3.01 -19.69 13.43
N GLU A 83 4.16 -19.56 14.08
CA GLU A 83 4.30 -19.89 15.51
C GLU A 83 3.62 -18.82 16.38
N GLU A 84 3.75 -17.55 16.00
CA GLU A 84 3.14 -16.42 16.69
C GLU A 84 1.73 -16.10 16.18
N GLY A 85 1.32 -16.67 15.05
CA GLY A 85 0.00 -16.46 14.46
C GLY A 85 -0.18 -15.10 13.78
N ILE A 86 0.93 -14.43 13.45
CA ILE A 86 0.96 -13.08 12.89
C ILE A 86 1.60 -13.05 11.51
N VAL A 87 1.21 -12.06 10.72
CA VAL A 87 1.75 -11.78 9.39
C VAL A 87 2.21 -10.33 9.36
N SER A 88 3.48 -10.10 9.07
CA SER A 88 4.01 -8.74 8.86
C SER A 88 3.52 -8.18 7.54
N ILE A 89 3.06 -6.93 7.56
CA ILE A 89 2.52 -6.22 6.40
C ILE A 89 3.36 -4.98 6.15
N TYR A 90 3.97 -4.90 4.97
CA TYR A 90 4.64 -3.70 4.50
C TYR A 90 3.70 -2.85 3.65
N SER A 91 4.04 -1.57 3.47
CA SER A 91 3.26 -0.67 2.62
C SER A 91 3.16 -1.16 1.17
N SER A 92 4.17 -1.89 0.68
CA SER A 92 4.14 -2.52 -0.64
C SER A 92 3.11 -3.64 -0.73
N ASP A 93 2.96 -4.45 0.33
CA ASP A 93 1.96 -5.52 0.36
C ASP A 93 0.54 -4.94 0.29
N LEU A 94 0.30 -3.82 0.98
CA LEU A 94 -0.97 -3.10 0.91
C LEU A 94 -1.22 -2.46 -0.45
N ALA A 95 -0.19 -1.92 -1.10
CA ALA A 95 -0.31 -1.39 -2.45
C ALA A 95 -0.72 -2.50 -3.43
N ASP A 96 -0.08 -3.66 -3.34
CA ASP A 96 -0.38 -4.83 -4.16
C ASP A 96 -1.78 -5.39 -3.86
N LEU A 97 -2.18 -5.48 -2.59
CA LEU A 97 -3.52 -5.89 -2.17
C LEU A 97 -4.59 -4.95 -2.73
N TRP A 98 -4.39 -3.63 -2.61
CA TRP A 98 -5.35 -2.65 -3.10
C TRP A 98 -5.50 -2.73 -4.61
N MET A 99 -4.39 -2.81 -5.35
CA MET A 99 -4.41 -3.00 -6.80
C MET A 99 -5.08 -4.31 -7.20
N PHE A 100 -4.80 -5.40 -6.48
CA PHE A 100 -5.42 -6.71 -6.68
C PHE A 100 -6.95 -6.63 -6.55
N LEU A 101 -7.46 -6.05 -5.45
CA LEU A 101 -8.90 -5.93 -5.22
C LEU A 101 -9.57 -5.09 -6.32
N LEU A 102 -8.95 -3.96 -6.72
CA LEU A 102 -9.45 -3.13 -7.81
C LEU A 102 -9.58 -3.91 -9.13
N MET A 103 -8.54 -4.67 -9.51
CA MET A 103 -8.56 -5.50 -10.72
C MET A 103 -9.48 -6.72 -10.59
N LYS A 104 -9.77 -7.18 -9.36
CA LYS A 104 -10.75 -8.25 -9.10
C LYS A 104 -12.19 -7.77 -9.35
N ILE A 105 -12.49 -6.50 -9.04
CA ILE A 105 -13.80 -5.91 -9.29
C ILE A 105 -14.06 -5.66 -10.78
N ASP A 106 -13.01 -5.30 -11.51
CA ASP A 106 -13.08 -4.93 -12.92
C ASP A 106 -11.98 -5.64 -13.70
N ASN A 107 -12.34 -6.74 -14.37
CA ASN A 107 -11.41 -7.57 -15.14
C ASN A 107 -10.77 -6.84 -16.34
N ASP A 108 -11.33 -5.70 -16.77
CA ASP A 108 -10.76 -4.88 -17.84
C ASP A 108 -9.79 -3.82 -17.30
N LEU A 109 -9.74 -3.62 -15.97
CA LEU A 109 -8.79 -2.72 -15.33
C LEU A 109 -7.40 -3.36 -15.31
N VAL A 110 -6.40 -2.60 -15.75
CA VAL A 110 -4.99 -2.99 -15.69
C VAL A 110 -4.23 -1.94 -14.91
N LEU A 111 -3.72 -2.33 -13.75
CA LEU A 111 -2.88 -1.51 -12.89
C LEU A 111 -1.46 -2.07 -12.83
N LYS A 112 -0.45 -1.19 -12.85
CA LYS A 112 0.95 -1.55 -12.64
C LYS A 112 1.66 -0.48 -11.83
N LEU A 113 2.57 -0.88 -10.95
CA LEU A 113 3.48 0.04 -10.31
C LEU A 113 4.52 0.54 -11.32
N GLU A 114 4.79 1.84 -11.30
CA GLU A 114 5.95 2.42 -11.97
C GLU A 114 7.19 2.22 -11.08
N GLU A 115 8.33 1.95 -11.72
CA GLU A 115 9.62 1.81 -11.03
C GLU A 115 9.89 3.02 -10.14
N PRO A 116 10.34 2.81 -8.89
CA PRO A 116 10.63 3.90 -7.98
C PRO A 116 11.77 4.74 -8.54
N ILE A 117 11.56 6.07 -8.56
CA ILE A 117 12.61 7.01 -8.91
C ILE A 117 13.47 7.21 -7.66
N PRO A 118 14.80 7.04 -7.74
CA PRO A 118 15.68 7.21 -6.59
C PRO A 118 15.55 8.62 -6.00
N MET A 119 15.42 8.69 -4.66
CA MET A 119 15.49 9.95 -3.95
C MET A 119 16.94 10.42 -3.81
N LEU A 120 17.14 11.74 -3.83
CA LEU A 120 18.46 12.33 -3.55
C LEU A 120 18.86 12.10 -2.08
N SER A 121 17.91 12.35 -1.17
CA SER A 121 18.04 12.09 0.26
C SER A 121 17.78 10.61 0.54
N PHE A 122 18.40 10.08 1.60
CA PHE A 122 18.27 8.67 1.97
C PHE A 122 18.41 8.51 3.49
N PHE A 123 17.77 7.47 4.03
CA PHE A 123 17.85 7.18 5.45
C PHE A 123 19.22 6.60 5.84
N GLY A 124 19.71 6.97 7.02
CA GLY A 124 20.99 6.50 7.53
C GLY A 124 22.18 7.01 6.73
N PHE A 125 23.20 6.18 6.59
CA PHE A 125 24.44 6.54 5.92
C PHE A 125 24.72 5.66 4.71
N ASP A 126 25.34 6.24 3.68
CA ASP A 126 25.87 5.48 2.55
C ASP A 126 27.11 4.66 2.95
N GLU A 127 27.63 3.85 2.04
CA GLU A 127 28.84 3.03 2.25
C GLU A 127 30.08 3.85 2.67
N LYS A 128 30.08 5.16 2.38
CA LYS A 128 31.14 6.10 2.73
C LYS A 128 30.85 6.87 4.01
N LYS A 129 29.81 6.47 4.77
CA LYS A 129 29.35 7.11 6.01
C LYS A 129 28.87 8.56 5.82
N ARG A 130 28.27 8.87 4.67
CA ARG A 130 27.67 10.20 4.37
C ARG A 130 26.15 10.12 4.44
N HIS A 131 25.49 11.23 4.74
CA HIS A 131 24.03 11.36 4.80
C HIS A 131 23.59 12.63 4.08
N ILE A 132 22.46 12.56 3.37
CA ILE A 132 21.77 13.73 2.79
C ILE A 132 20.38 13.76 3.43
N ASP A 133 20.13 14.77 4.24
CA ASP A 133 18.87 14.96 4.97
C ASP A 133 17.78 15.61 4.08
N PHE A 134 16.61 15.84 4.67
CA PHE A 134 15.53 16.59 4.02
C PHE A 134 15.67 18.08 4.35
N VAL A 135 15.58 18.93 3.33
CA VAL A 135 15.62 20.39 3.50
C VAL A 135 14.21 20.96 3.65
N GLY A 136 14.06 21.97 4.52
CA GLY A 136 12.78 22.70 4.65
C GLY A 136 11.71 21.97 5.47
N TYR A 137 12.08 21.32 6.59
CA TYR A 137 11.22 20.55 7.50
C TYR A 137 9.92 21.23 7.97
N GLY A 138 9.75 22.55 7.78
CA GLY A 138 8.51 23.27 8.10
C GLY A 138 7.98 24.12 6.96
N CYS A 139 8.50 23.96 5.74
CA CYS A 139 8.13 24.74 4.56
C CYS A 139 6.98 24.08 3.80
N PHE A 140 5.87 23.81 4.48
CA PHE A 140 4.66 23.25 3.88
C PHE A 140 3.57 24.33 3.83
N GLN A 141 2.78 24.37 2.76
CA GLN A 141 1.66 25.30 2.55
C GLN A 141 0.37 24.52 2.37
#